data_AF-A0AA39HQ78-F1
#
_entry.id   AF-A0AA39HQ78-F1
#
_cell.length_a   1.000
_cell.length_b   1.000
_cell.length_c   1.000
_cell.angle_alpha   90.00
_cell.angle_beta   90.00
_cell.angle_gamma   90.00
#
_symmetry.space_group_name_H-M   'P 1'
#
loop_
_entity.id
_entity.type
_entity.pdbx_description
1 polymer ?
#
loop_
_entity_poly.entity_id
_entity_poly.type
_entity_poly.pdbx_seq_one_letter_code
_entity_poly.pdbx_strand_id
1 'polypeptide(L)'
;MDFVPYEFCDRVLQSLDVERSSFHDYSQSLSGLWRTASSQHLKHRRTFYIEISHSPPDQWCYCFPQLEETPHLIEILKMDRRYVRFRFVSVASAFFKNAKFRQISEKELLWKLVPYVATQMTEKSHLTFRLDESTKTSLALLELFRNHGRFQSLHIAHCGLESQLFLVEYVANLKHLSLYGNWNEDIEDHLVRFIKSPNFECLELYNPSNLSVCTKLIRTFIEVWKEGARKKMHMRGPTGISLEDLISMAKADLYYVSEHYIQWRCEDMNLWCVIPDNICLFSE
;
A
#
# COMPACT_ATOMS: atom_id res chain seq x y z
N MET A 1 -26.37 13.35 -25.17
CA MET A 1 -25.23 12.41 -25.32
C MET A 1 -25.79 10.99 -25.44
N ASP A 2 -26.80 10.80 -26.29
CA ASP A 2 -27.77 9.71 -26.05
C ASP A 2 -27.48 8.46 -26.92
N PHE A 3 -26.40 8.50 -27.69
CA PHE A 3 -25.99 7.47 -28.64
C PHE A 3 -24.67 6.78 -28.24
N VAL A 4 -24.36 6.74 -26.95
CA VAL A 4 -23.16 6.04 -26.46
C VAL A 4 -23.50 4.56 -26.22
N PRO A 5 -22.80 3.60 -26.81
CA PRO A 5 -23.05 2.17 -26.57
C PRO A 5 -22.88 1.81 -25.08
N TYR A 6 -23.66 0.84 -24.61
CA TYR A 6 -23.60 0.39 -23.22
C TYR A 6 -22.18 -0.04 -22.83
N GLU A 7 -21.47 -0.72 -23.73
CA GLU A 7 -20.11 -1.22 -23.53
C GLU A 7 -19.09 -0.10 -23.29
N PHE A 8 -19.34 1.10 -23.82
CA PHE A 8 -18.51 2.26 -23.53
C PHE A 8 -18.78 2.75 -22.11
N CYS A 9 -20.04 2.92 -21.73
CA CYS A 9 -20.43 3.34 -20.37
C CYS A 9 -19.88 2.36 -19.32
N ASP A 10 -20.06 1.06 -19.55
CA ASP A 10 -19.56 -0.01 -18.69
C ASP A 10 -18.03 0.03 -18.53
N ARG A 11 -17.29 0.21 -19.63
CA ARG A 11 -15.82 0.33 -19.60
C ARG A 11 -15.33 1.58 -18.88
N VAL A 12 -15.98 2.72 -19.06
CA VAL A 12 -15.65 3.95 -18.33
C VAL A 12 -15.84 3.73 -16.84
N LEU A 13 -17.00 3.22 -16.43
CA LEU A 13 -17.29 2.93 -15.02
C LEU A 13 -16.37 1.84 -14.43
N GLN A 14 -15.97 0.86 -15.24
CA GLN A 14 -14.97 -0.15 -14.88
C GLN A 14 -13.62 0.50 -14.55
N SER A 15 -13.18 1.49 -15.33
CA SER A 15 -11.91 2.19 -15.10
C SER A 15 -11.93 3.16 -13.92
N LEU A 16 -13.11 3.56 -13.43
CA LEU A 16 -13.22 4.38 -12.25
C LEU A 16 -12.79 3.59 -11.02
N ASP A 17 -11.74 4.07 -10.35
CA ASP A 17 -11.29 3.56 -9.07
C ASP A 17 -12.06 4.20 -7.90
N VAL A 18 -13.37 3.94 -7.88
CA VAL A 18 -14.28 4.41 -6.84
C VAL A 18 -14.85 3.24 -6.05
N GLU A 19 -15.26 3.53 -4.83
CA GLU A 19 -15.89 2.53 -3.97
C GLU A 19 -17.28 2.14 -4.49
N ARG A 20 -17.73 0.94 -4.09
CA ARG A 20 -19.06 0.44 -4.45
C ARG A 20 -20.17 1.40 -4.02
N SER A 21 -20.01 2.05 -2.88
CA SER A 21 -20.94 3.05 -2.33
C SER A 21 -21.17 4.21 -3.29
N SER A 22 -20.11 4.70 -3.96
CA SER A 22 -20.21 5.81 -4.93
C SER A 22 -21.10 5.48 -6.14
N PHE A 23 -21.24 4.19 -6.50
CA PHE A 23 -22.15 3.79 -7.57
C PHE A 23 -23.63 3.93 -7.21
N HIS A 24 -23.96 4.04 -5.91
CA HIS A 24 -25.30 4.40 -5.49
C HIS A 24 -25.66 5.81 -5.98
N ASP A 25 -24.80 6.78 -5.70
CA ASP A 25 -25.00 8.17 -6.12
C ASP A 25 -25.04 8.30 -7.65
N TYR A 26 -24.17 7.56 -8.35
CA TYR A 26 -24.17 7.52 -9.82
C TYR A 26 -25.47 6.92 -10.37
N SER A 27 -26.00 5.86 -9.74
CA SER A 27 -27.27 5.26 -10.16
C SER A 27 -28.47 6.17 -9.98
N GLN A 28 -28.41 7.12 -9.04
CA GLN A 28 -29.48 8.11 -8.83
C GLN A 28 -29.32 9.33 -9.75
N SER A 29 -28.09 9.80 -9.94
CA SER A 29 -27.80 11.06 -10.65
C SER A 29 -27.66 10.90 -12.17
N LEU A 30 -27.14 9.77 -12.66
CA LEU A 30 -26.98 9.53 -14.09
C LEU A 30 -28.31 9.10 -14.74
N SER A 31 -28.40 9.22 -16.06
CA SER A 31 -29.59 8.84 -16.85
C SER A 31 -29.25 7.81 -17.93
N GLY A 32 -30.28 7.20 -18.52
CA GLY A 32 -30.14 6.28 -19.65
C GLY A 32 -29.18 5.11 -19.40
N LEU A 33 -28.32 4.82 -20.37
CA LEU A 33 -27.36 3.70 -20.32
C LEU A 33 -26.30 3.86 -19.22
N TRP A 34 -25.94 5.09 -18.85
CA TRP A 34 -25.03 5.36 -17.74
C TRP A 34 -25.61 4.91 -16.41
N ARG A 35 -26.90 5.21 -16.17
CA ARG A 35 -27.63 4.71 -14.99
C ARG A 35 -27.67 3.19 -14.96
N THR A 36 -27.97 2.56 -16.09
CA THR A 36 -28.02 1.10 -16.19
C THR A 36 -26.65 0.51 -15.86
N ALA A 37 -25.58 1.02 -16.47
CA ALA A 37 -24.22 0.54 -16.22
C ALA A 37 -23.80 0.75 -14.76
N SER A 38 -24.05 1.93 -14.17
CA SER A 38 -23.72 2.19 -12.76
C SER A 38 -24.52 1.29 -11.81
N SER A 39 -25.77 0.97 -12.15
CA SER A 39 -26.59 0.03 -11.38
C SER A 39 -26.04 -1.40 -11.45
N GLN A 40 -25.51 -1.82 -12.61
CA GLN A 40 -24.82 -3.11 -12.74
C GLN A 40 -23.55 -3.14 -11.89
N HIS A 41 -22.72 -2.08 -11.92
CA HIS A 41 -21.56 -1.97 -11.03
C HIS A 41 -21.98 -1.96 -9.55
N LEU A 42 -23.00 -1.22 -9.16
CA LEU A 42 -23.52 -1.25 -7.79
C LEU A 42 -23.96 -2.66 -7.35
N LYS A 43 -24.59 -3.43 -8.25
CA LYS A 43 -25.07 -4.77 -7.95
C LYS A 43 -23.93 -5.80 -7.90
N HIS A 44 -23.01 -5.76 -8.86
CA HIS A 44 -22.06 -6.83 -9.13
C HIS A 44 -20.64 -6.52 -8.67
N ARG A 45 -20.24 -5.25 -8.50
CA ARG A 45 -18.87 -4.90 -8.10
C ARG A 45 -18.53 -5.46 -6.73
N ARG A 46 -17.38 -6.12 -6.65
CA ARG A 46 -16.81 -6.72 -5.44
C ARG A 46 -15.36 -6.27 -5.31
N THR A 47 -15.01 -5.89 -4.11
CA THR A 47 -13.64 -5.56 -3.73
C THR A 47 -13.19 -6.61 -2.74
N PHE A 48 -12.07 -7.26 -3.03
CA PHE A 48 -11.52 -8.32 -2.21
C PHE A 48 -10.22 -7.88 -1.54
N TYR A 49 -10.01 -8.43 -0.35
CA TYR A 49 -8.71 -8.66 0.25
C TYR A 49 -8.36 -10.14 0.06
N ILE A 50 -7.17 -10.42 -0.46
CA ILE A 50 -6.62 -11.77 -0.58
C ILE A 50 -5.31 -11.87 0.21
N GLU A 51 -5.17 -12.95 0.96
CA GLU A 51 -3.91 -13.34 1.57
C GLU A 51 -3.38 -14.59 0.87
N ILE A 52 -2.08 -14.61 0.62
CA ILE A 52 -1.33 -15.72 0.05
C ILE A 52 -0.25 -16.07 1.06
N SER A 53 -0.22 -17.32 1.50
CA SER A 53 0.71 -17.78 2.51
C SER A 53 1.53 -18.94 1.99
N HIS A 54 2.80 -18.99 2.40
CA HIS A 54 3.64 -20.18 2.25
C HIS A 54 3.75 -20.89 3.59
N SER A 55 3.22 -22.11 3.68
CA SER A 55 3.29 -22.97 4.86
C SER A 55 4.29 -24.11 4.61
N PRO A 56 5.33 -24.28 5.45
CA PRO A 56 6.27 -25.39 5.30
C PRO A 56 5.60 -26.77 5.50
N PRO A 57 6.09 -27.85 4.84
CA PRO A 57 7.12 -27.86 3.81
C PRO A 57 6.48 -27.65 2.41
N ASP A 58 6.70 -26.50 1.80
CA ASP A 58 6.37 -26.18 0.40
C ASP A 58 4.88 -26.16 0.01
N GLN A 59 4.01 -25.79 0.94
CA GLN A 59 2.57 -25.66 0.66
C GLN A 59 2.14 -24.21 0.53
N TRP A 60 1.68 -23.84 -0.67
CA TRP A 60 1.02 -22.55 -0.87
C TRP A 60 -0.46 -22.63 -0.53
N CYS A 61 -0.94 -21.59 0.14
CA CYS A 61 -2.32 -21.43 0.50
C CYS A 61 -2.79 -20.01 0.15
N TYR A 62 -4.09 -19.83 -0.03
CA TYR A 62 -4.70 -18.50 -0.10
C TYR A 62 -6.02 -18.45 0.68
N CYS A 63 -6.42 -17.25 1.08
CA CYS A 63 -7.72 -17.01 1.69
C CYS A 63 -8.27 -15.61 1.36
N PHE A 64 -9.57 -15.43 1.61
CA PHE A 64 -10.26 -14.14 1.52
C PHE A 64 -10.82 -13.81 2.91
N PRO A 65 -10.08 -13.08 3.76
CA PRO A 65 -10.43 -12.92 5.19
C PRO A 65 -11.83 -12.35 5.46
N GLN A 66 -12.34 -11.55 4.54
CA GLN A 66 -13.68 -10.95 4.57
C GLN A 66 -14.81 -11.91 4.18
N LEU A 67 -14.51 -13.13 3.76
CA LEU A 67 -15.49 -14.15 3.39
C LEU A 67 -15.52 -15.24 4.45
N GLU A 68 -16.72 -15.79 4.71
CA GLU A 68 -16.90 -16.92 5.61
C GLU A 68 -16.21 -18.19 5.10
N GLU A 69 -16.17 -18.35 3.78
CA GLU A 69 -15.53 -19.46 3.07
C GLU A 69 -14.66 -18.92 1.94
N THR A 70 -13.46 -19.49 1.80
CA THR A 70 -12.57 -19.15 0.68
C THR A 70 -13.03 -19.87 -0.59
N PRO A 71 -13.37 -19.12 -1.66
CA PRO A 71 -13.83 -19.70 -2.92
C PRO A 71 -12.73 -20.55 -3.56
N HIS A 72 -13.12 -21.58 -4.30
CA HIS A 72 -12.19 -22.37 -5.10
C HIS A 72 -11.59 -21.52 -6.23
N LEU A 73 -10.38 -21.89 -6.67
CA LEU A 73 -9.68 -21.20 -7.75
C LEU A 73 -10.52 -21.08 -9.02
N ILE A 74 -11.24 -22.14 -9.39
CA ILE A 74 -12.11 -22.14 -10.57
C ILE A 74 -13.27 -21.14 -10.45
N GLU A 75 -13.77 -20.89 -9.23
CA GLU A 75 -14.84 -19.94 -8.98
C GLU A 75 -14.31 -18.51 -9.10
N ILE A 76 -13.12 -18.25 -8.55
CA ILE A 76 -12.42 -16.96 -8.68
C ILE A 76 -12.19 -16.61 -10.15
N LEU A 77 -11.66 -17.56 -10.92
CA LEU A 77 -11.36 -17.36 -12.35
C LEU A 77 -12.61 -17.21 -13.22
N LYS A 78 -13.78 -17.68 -12.76
CA LYS A 78 -15.07 -17.51 -13.43
C LYS A 78 -15.75 -16.19 -13.10
N MET A 79 -15.27 -15.44 -12.11
CA MET A 79 -15.86 -14.14 -11.78
C MET A 79 -15.68 -13.16 -12.94
N ASP A 80 -16.68 -12.31 -13.15
CA ASP A 80 -16.62 -11.30 -14.20
C ASP A 80 -15.64 -10.18 -13.82
N ARG A 81 -14.49 -10.15 -14.50
CA ARG A 81 -13.38 -9.23 -14.28
C ARG A 81 -13.79 -7.76 -14.33
N ARG A 82 -14.88 -7.43 -15.02
CA ARG A 82 -15.40 -6.04 -15.04
C ARG A 82 -15.75 -5.54 -13.64
N TYR A 83 -16.20 -6.45 -12.79
CA TYR A 83 -16.74 -6.15 -11.47
C TYR A 83 -15.84 -6.59 -10.30
N VAL A 84 -14.70 -7.24 -10.56
CA VAL A 84 -13.82 -7.74 -9.50
C VAL A 84 -12.61 -6.83 -9.31
N ARG A 85 -12.34 -6.42 -8.07
CA ARG A 85 -11.13 -5.65 -7.72
C ARG A 85 -10.43 -6.29 -6.53
N PHE A 86 -9.10 -6.22 -6.52
CA PHE A 86 -8.29 -6.59 -5.36
C PHE A 86 -7.68 -5.34 -4.77
N ARG A 87 -8.23 -4.91 -3.63
CA ARG A 87 -7.79 -3.70 -2.95
C ARG A 87 -6.59 -3.98 -2.07
N PHE A 88 -6.59 -5.12 -1.39
CA PHE A 88 -5.52 -5.54 -0.51
C PHE A 88 -5.03 -6.89 -0.99
N VAL A 89 -3.71 -7.01 -1.17
CA VAL A 89 -3.03 -8.25 -1.49
C VAL A 89 -1.92 -8.42 -0.47
N SER A 90 -1.96 -9.49 0.30
CA SER A 90 -0.91 -9.83 1.26
C SER A 90 -0.25 -11.13 0.86
N VAL A 91 1.08 -11.15 0.84
CA VAL A 91 1.91 -12.32 0.64
C VAL A 91 2.82 -12.43 1.86
N ALA A 92 2.68 -13.50 2.66
CA ALA A 92 3.40 -13.65 3.91
C ALA A 92 3.68 -15.12 4.25
N SER A 93 4.42 -15.38 5.33
CA SER A 93 4.66 -16.73 5.84
C SER A 93 3.48 -17.31 6.64
N ALA A 94 2.54 -16.47 7.09
CA ALA A 94 1.37 -16.89 7.83
C ALA A 94 0.15 -16.01 7.51
N PHE A 95 -1.04 -16.60 7.64
CA PHE A 95 -2.32 -15.89 7.58
C PHE A 95 -2.59 -15.08 8.85
N PHE A 96 -3.42 -14.05 8.71
CA PHE A 96 -4.06 -13.46 9.87
C PHE A 96 -5.07 -14.47 10.48
N LYS A 97 -5.16 -14.47 11.81
CA LYS A 97 -5.79 -15.53 12.62
C LYS A 97 -7.18 -15.96 12.10
N ASN A 98 -7.46 -17.26 12.19
CA ASN A 98 -8.77 -17.92 11.96
C ASN A 98 -9.34 -17.87 10.52
N ALA A 99 -8.54 -17.54 9.51
CA ALA A 99 -9.02 -17.60 8.13
C ALA A 99 -9.15 -19.05 7.62
N LYS A 100 -10.29 -19.39 7.00
CA LYS A 100 -10.43 -20.64 6.24
C LYS A 100 -9.66 -20.49 4.94
N PHE A 101 -8.61 -21.28 4.75
CA PHE A 101 -7.74 -21.20 3.58
C PHE A 101 -7.93 -22.38 2.62
N ARG A 102 -7.51 -22.18 1.37
CA ARG A 102 -7.43 -23.21 0.35
C ARG A 102 -5.96 -23.44 -0.01
N GLN A 103 -5.57 -24.70 -0.14
CA GLN A 103 -4.29 -25.08 -0.72
C GLN A 103 -4.31 -24.82 -2.22
N ILE A 104 -3.15 -24.46 -2.77
CA ILE A 104 -2.95 -24.25 -4.21
C ILE A 104 -1.56 -24.75 -4.59
N SER A 105 -1.41 -25.32 -5.78
CA SER A 105 -0.08 -25.66 -6.30
C SER A 105 0.68 -24.39 -6.68
N GLU A 106 2.01 -24.39 -6.55
CA GLU A 106 2.86 -23.27 -6.99
C GLU A 106 2.59 -22.90 -8.45
N LYS A 107 2.42 -23.89 -9.32
CA LYS A 107 2.10 -23.67 -10.73
C LYS A 107 0.79 -22.90 -10.89
N GLU A 108 -0.27 -23.28 -10.17
CA GLU A 108 -1.54 -22.58 -10.29
C GLU A 108 -1.52 -21.20 -9.63
N LEU A 109 -0.73 -21.03 -8.57
CA LEU A 109 -0.49 -19.74 -7.95
C LEU A 109 0.15 -18.77 -8.96
N LEU A 110 1.30 -19.15 -9.54
CA LEU A 110 2.09 -18.31 -10.44
C LEU A 110 1.42 -18.08 -11.79
N TRP A 111 0.78 -19.10 -12.37
CA TRP A 111 0.25 -19.02 -13.74
C TRP A 111 -1.23 -18.69 -13.83
N LYS A 112 -1.99 -18.80 -12.74
CA LYS A 112 -3.44 -18.52 -12.75
C LYS A 112 -3.84 -17.45 -11.72
N LEU A 113 -3.62 -17.71 -10.43
CA LEU A 113 -4.18 -16.88 -9.37
C LEU A 113 -3.54 -15.48 -9.33
N VAL A 114 -2.21 -15.39 -9.24
CA VAL A 114 -1.51 -14.11 -9.09
C VAL A 114 -1.64 -13.22 -10.33
N PRO A 115 -1.51 -13.72 -11.57
CA PRO A 115 -1.79 -12.89 -12.75
C PRO A 115 -3.24 -12.38 -12.79
N TYR A 116 -4.21 -13.21 -12.39
CA TYR A 116 -5.60 -12.78 -12.28
C TYR A 116 -5.75 -11.65 -11.25
N VAL A 117 -5.21 -11.83 -10.04
CA VAL A 117 -5.24 -10.83 -8.97
C VAL A 117 -4.57 -9.53 -9.40
N ALA A 118 -3.32 -9.60 -9.87
CA ALA A 118 -2.52 -8.43 -10.21
C ALA A 118 -3.18 -7.57 -11.29
N THR A 119 -3.73 -8.18 -12.34
CA THR A 119 -4.45 -7.44 -13.40
C THR A 119 -5.77 -6.81 -12.96
N GLN A 120 -6.29 -7.20 -11.79
CA GLN A 120 -7.49 -6.63 -11.17
C GLN A 120 -7.16 -5.67 -10.00
N MET A 121 -5.88 -5.41 -9.74
CA MET A 121 -5.44 -4.34 -8.85
C MET A 121 -5.55 -2.97 -9.54
N THR A 122 -5.62 -1.92 -8.73
CA THR A 122 -5.80 -0.53 -9.16
C THR A 122 -4.73 0.33 -8.51
N GLU A 123 -4.53 1.56 -8.99
CA GLU A 123 -3.55 2.47 -8.38
C GLU A 123 -3.77 2.67 -6.89
N LYS A 124 -5.02 2.60 -6.40
CA LYS A 124 -5.24 2.72 -4.98
C LYS A 124 -5.04 1.41 -4.19
N SER A 125 -4.72 0.29 -4.83
CA SER A 125 -4.50 -0.98 -4.13
C SER A 125 -3.28 -0.93 -3.20
N HIS A 126 -3.23 -1.92 -2.30
CA HIS A 126 -2.20 -2.12 -1.30
C HIS A 126 -1.55 -3.48 -1.52
N LEU A 127 -0.22 -3.51 -1.56
CA LEU A 127 0.56 -4.73 -1.61
C LEU A 127 1.37 -4.87 -0.32
N THR A 128 1.15 -5.97 0.38
CA THR A 128 1.99 -6.42 1.49
C THR A 128 2.76 -7.65 1.06
N PHE A 129 4.08 -7.60 1.10
CA PHE A 129 4.98 -8.68 0.71
C PHE A 129 6.00 -8.91 1.82
N ARG A 130 5.71 -9.85 2.72
CA ARG A 130 6.48 -10.19 3.92
C ARG A 130 6.94 -11.65 3.89
N LEU A 131 7.56 -12.04 2.78
CA LEU A 131 8.28 -13.30 2.70
C LEU A 131 9.75 -13.02 3.03
N ASP A 132 10.21 -13.57 4.15
CA ASP A 132 11.54 -13.31 4.69
C ASP A 132 12.65 -14.03 3.90
N GLU A 133 12.27 -14.95 3.00
CA GLU A 133 13.19 -15.76 2.22
C GLU A 133 13.12 -15.46 0.72
N SER A 134 14.31 -15.28 0.13
CA SER A 134 14.52 -15.17 -1.31
C SER A 134 14.42 -16.54 -1.98
N THR A 135 13.21 -17.08 -2.09
CA THR A 135 12.93 -18.30 -2.84
C THR A 135 12.67 -17.95 -4.30
N LYS A 136 12.94 -18.89 -5.21
CA LYS A 136 12.60 -18.71 -6.64
C LYS A 136 11.15 -18.26 -6.85
N THR A 137 10.24 -18.77 -6.01
CA THR A 137 8.82 -18.48 -6.07
C THR A 137 8.50 -17.08 -5.54
N SER A 138 9.12 -16.62 -4.45
CA SER A 138 8.92 -15.25 -3.96
C SER A 138 9.42 -14.22 -4.97
N LEU A 139 10.55 -14.46 -5.62
CA LEU A 139 11.06 -13.61 -6.70
C LEU A 139 10.11 -13.59 -7.92
N ALA A 140 9.58 -14.76 -8.32
CA ALA A 140 8.61 -14.84 -9.40
C ALA A 140 7.31 -14.09 -9.07
N LEU A 141 6.85 -14.13 -7.80
CA LEU A 141 5.69 -13.36 -7.35
C LEU A 141 5.94 -11.86 -7.44
N LEU A 142 7.09 -11.37 -6.96
CA LEU A 142 7.46 -9.96 -7.08
C LEU A 142 7.46 -9.51 -8.53
N GLU A 143 8.05 -10.28 -9.44
CA GLU A 143 8.08 -9.97 -10.87
C GLU A 143 6.68 -9.94 -11.50
N LEU A 144 5.76 -10.82 -11.07
CA LEU A 144 4.37 -10.78 -11.53
C LEU A 144 3.65 -9.51 -11.03
N PHE A 145 3.86 -9.11 -9.78
CA PHE A 145 3.32 -7.85 -9.26
C PHE A 145 3.96 -6.63 -9.90
N ARG A 146 5.23 -6.71 -10.31
CA ARG A 146 5.93 -5.65 -11.03
C ARG A 146 5.30 -5.40 -12.39
N ASN A 147 5.08 -6.47 -13.15
CA ASN A 147 4.58 -6.36 -14.52
C ASN A 147 3.09 -6.02 -14.64
N HIS A 148 2.31 -6.33 -13.61
CA HIS A 148 0.85 -6.26 -13.70
C HIS A 148 0.20 -5.48 -12.55
N GLY A 149 0.86 -5.37 -11.42
CA GLY A 149 0.35 -4.71 -10.24
C GLY A 149 0.39 -3.20 -10.39
N ARG A 150 -0.66 -2.58 -9.84
CA ARG A 150 -0.71 -1.14 -9.56
C ARG A 150 -1.09 -1.01 -8.10
N PHE A 151 -0.41 -0.14 -7.38
CA PHE A 151 -0.66 0.11 -5.96
C PHE A 151 -0.01 1.43 -5.55
N GLN A 152 -0.58 2.05 -4.52
CA GLN A 152 -0.08 3.28 -3.91
C GLN A 152 0.47 3.01 -2.50
N SER A 153 0.25 1.81 -1.97
CA SER A 153 0.74 1.42 -0.66
C SER A 153 1.53 0.13 -0.79
N LEU A 154 2.77 0.16 -0.34
CA LEU A 154 3.68 -0.97 -0.36
C LEU A 154 4.20 -1.25 1.05
N HIS A 155 4.02 -2.47 1.51
CA HIS A 155 4.62 -2.98 2.73
C HIS A 155 5.53 -4.13 2.33
N ILE A 156 6.85 -3.97 2.36
CA ILE A 156 7.77 -4.94 1.77
C ILE A 156 8.90 -5.31 2.73
N ALA A 157 9.14 -6.61 2.86
CA ALA A 157 10.32 -7.16 3.51
C ALA A 157 11.49 -7.24 2.52
N HIS A 158 12.70 -6.99 3.00
CA HIS A 158 13.90 -7.21 2.19
C HIS A 158 14.08 -8.71 1.92
N CYS A 159 14.11 -9.08 0.64
CA CYS A 159 14.38 -10.45 0.19
C CYS A 159 15.49 -10.49 -0.87
N GLY A 160 16.46 -9.57 -0.76
CA GLY A 160 17.58 -9.41 -1.69
C GLY A 160 17.39 -8.32 -2.73
N LEU A 161 18.24 -8.34 -3.77
CA LEU A 161 18.32 -7.29 -4.80
C LEU A 161 16.97 -7.04 -5.49
N GLU A 162 16.18 -8.07 -5.75
CA GLU A 162 14.89 -7.91 -6.44
C GLU A 162 13.90 -7.05 -5.66
N SER A 163 13.82 -7.19 -4.33
CA SER A 163 12.98 -6.32 -3.50
C SER A 163 13.43 -4.85 -3.52
N GLN A 164 14.73 -4.60 -3.69
CA GLN A 164 15.29 -3.25 -3.82
C GLN A 164 14.94 -2.65 -5.17
N LEU A 165 15.19 -3.37 -6.27
CA LEU A 165 14.83 -2.95 -7.62
C LEU A 165 13.33 -2.68 -7.74
N PHE A 166 12.52 -3.57 -7.15
CA PHE A 166 11.08 -3.40 -7.06
C PHE A 166 10.70 -2.10 -6.33
N LEU A 167 11.26 -1.86 -5.14
CA LEU A 167 11.01 -0.62 -4.39
C LEU A 167 11.39 0.63 -5.19
N VAL A 168 12.58 0.66 -5.80
CA VAL A 168 13.08 1.81 -6.56
C VAL A 168 12.16 2.18 -7.72
N GLU A 169 11.56 1.19 -8.38
CA GLU A 169 10.63 1.43 -9.48
C GLU A 169 9.32 2.10 -9.04
N TYR A 170 8.79 1.70 -7.88
CA TYR A 170 7.50 2.20 -7.41
C TYR A 170 7.58 3.46 -6.55
N VAL A 171 8.74 3.74 -5.93
CA VAL A 171 8.89 4.74 -4.86
C VAL A 171 8.28 6.11 -5.19
N ALA A 172 8.38 6.57 -6.44
CA ALA A 172 7.84 7.88 -6.83
C ALA A 172 6.30 7.95 -6.82
N ASN A 173 5.63 6.81 -7.05
CA ASN A 173 4.17 6.72 -7.18
C ASN A 173 3.48 6.31 -5.88
N LEU A 174 4.25 5.87 -4.88
CA LEU A 174 3.70 5.45 -3.60
C LEU A 174 3.21 6.65 -2.77
N LYS A 175 2.19 6.36 -1.96
CA LYS A 175 1.72 7.18 -0.85
C LYS A 175 2.19 6.64 0.48
N HIS A 176 2.08 5.32 0.66
CA HIS A 176 2.46 4.64 1.90
C HIS A 176 3.56 3.63 1.60
N LEU A 177 4.63 3.68 2.40
CA LEU A 177 5.72 2.74 2.33
C LEU A 177 5.99 2.21 3.74
N SER A 178 6.02 0.89 3.88
CA SER A 178 6.53 0.23 5.08
C SER A 178 7.63 -0.76 4.73
N LEU A 179 8.76 -0.68 5.44
CA LEU A 179 9.91 -1.53 5.22
C LEU A 179 10.13 -2.48 6.41
N TYR A 180 10.45 -3.74 6.11
CA TYR A 180 10.79 -4.79 7.07
C TYR A 180 12.13 -5.45 6.68
N GLY A 181 12.86 -6.00 7.64
CA GLY A 181 14.09 -6.75 7.39
C GLY A 181 15.32 -5.86 7.18
N ASN A 182 16.39 -6.48 6.69
CA ASN A 182 17.72 -5.88 6.62
C ASN A 182 17.97 -5.25 5.24
N TRP A 183 17.77 -3.95 5.12
CA TRP A 183 18.00 -3.19 3.90
C TRP A 183 19.45 -2.71 3.81
N ASN A 184 19.91 -2.46 2.58
CA ASN A 184 21.21 -1.85 2.37
C ASN A 184 21.15 -0.34 2.68
N GLU A 185 22.30 0.26 3.01
CA GLU A 185 22.41 1.70 3.34
C GLU A 185 22.06 2.62 2.14
N ASP A 186 22.21 2.12 0.92
CA ASP A 186 21.85 2.83 -0.31
C ASP A 186 20.36 3.17 -0.43
N ILE A 187 19.50 2.49 0.35
CA ILE A 187 18.06 2.76 0.34
C ILE A 187 17.71 4.14 0.92
N GLU A 188 18.58 4.74 1.73
CA GLU A 188 18.33 6.04 2.35
C GLU A 188 18.05 7.13 1.31
N ASP A 189 18.80 7.14 0.20
CA ASP A 189 18.59 8.11 -0.88
C ASP A 189 17.22 7.92 -1.56
N HIS A 190 16.75 6.68 -1.66
CA HIS A 190 15.43 6.37 -2.19
C HIS A 190 14.31 6.79 -1.22
N LEU A 191 14.53 6.64 0.09
CA LEU A 191 13.60 7.13 1.11
C LEU A 191 13.51 8.66 1.13
N VAL A 192 14.63 9.36 0.92
CA VAL A 192 14.61 10.82 0.75
C VAL A 192 13.79 11.23 -0.48
N ARG A 193 13.97 10.54 -1.62
CA ARG A 193 13.16 10.78 -2.82
C ARG A 193 11.68 10.47 -2.58
N PHE A 194 11.38 9.43 -1.79
CA PHE A 194 10.01 9.09 -1.41
C PHE A 194 9.36 10.23 -0.63
N ILE A 195 10.00 10.74 0.42
CA ILE A 195 9.46 11.83 1.26
C ILE A 195 9.23 13.10 0.43
N LYS A 196 10.12 13.39 -0.52
CA LYS A 196 10.00 14.52 -1.46
C LYS A 196 8.97 14.29 -2.57
N SER A 197 8.46 13.07 -2.73
CA SER A 197 7.49 12.78 -3.78
C SER A 197 6.21 13.56 -3.55
N PRO A 198 5.60 14.06 -4.65
CA PRO A 198 4.19 14.04 -4.92
C PRO A 198 3.34 13.53 -3.79
N ASN A 199 3.28 12.21 -3.81
CA ASN A 199 2.22 11.42 -3.25
C ASN A 199 2.49 11.02 -1.80
N PHE A 200 3.64 11.40 -1.24
CA PHE A 200 4.03 11.00 0.10
C PHE A 200 2.95 11.30 1.14
N GLU A 201 2.55 10.27 1.87
CA GLU A 201 1.63 10.35 3.01
C GLU A 201 2.16 9.60 4.23
N CYS A 202 2.86 8.47 4.06
CA CYS A 202 3.28 7.63 5.18
C CYS A 202 4.59 6.87 4.89
N LEU A 203 5.58 6.96 5.78
CA LEU A 203 6.77 6.09 5.82
C LEU A 203 6.86 5.38 7.17
N GLU A 204 6.96 4.06 7.17
CA GLU A 204 7.12 3.27 8.40
C GLU A 204 8.30 2.30 8.29
N LEU A 205 9.24 2.43 9.22
CA LEU A 205 10.39 1.53 9.36
C LEU A 205 10.14 0.61 10.54
N TYR A 206 9.77 -0.65 10.28
CA TYR A 206 9.34 -1.59 11.32
C TYR A 206 10.50 -2.40 11.88
N ASN A 207 10.46 -2.67 13.19
CA ASN A 207 11.32 -3.66 13.83
C ASN A 207 10.79 -5.09 13.56
N PRO A 208 11.62 -6.05 13.11
CA PRO A 208 13.06 -5.96 12.86
C PRO A 208 13.39 -5.34 11.50
N SER A 209 14.04 -4.18 11.54
CA SER A 209 14.76 -3.59 10.41
C SER A 209 16.03 -2.94 10.94
N ASN A 210 17.08 -2.99 10.14
CA ASN A 210 18.33 -2.25 10.41
C ASN A 210 18.24 -0.77 10.00
N LEU A 211 17.13 -0.35 9.39
CA LEU A 211 16.88 1.04 9.07
C LEU A 211 16.39 1.80 10.30
N SER A 212 16.80 3.07 10.38
CA SER A 212 16.33 4.00 11.40
C SER A 212 15.96 5.34 10.77
N VAL A 213 15.11 6.09 11.45
CA VAL A 213 14.79 7.47 11.11
C VAL A 213 16.03 8.32 11.42
N CYS A 214 16.88 8.52 10.41
CA CYS A 214 18.12 9.28 10.55
C CYS A 214 17.89 10.79 10.35
N THR A 215 18.91 11.59 10.68
CA THR A 215 18.87 13.07 10.60
C THR A 215 18.48 13.56 9.21
N LYS A 216 18.92 12.87 8.15
CA LYS A 216 18.62 13.23 6.77
C LYS A 216 17.13 13.07 6.45
N LEU A 217 16.50 11.98 6.91
CA LEU A 217 15.07 11.75 6.71
C LEU A 217 14.23 12.79 7.48
N ILE A 218 14.60 13.11 8.72
CA ILE A 218 13.90 14.13 9.52
C ILE A 218 14.00 15.51 8.88
N ARG A 219 15.20 15.95 8.47
CA ARG A 219 15.37 17.22 7.78
C ARG A 219 14.54 17.28 6.50
N THR A 220 14.59 16.23 5.70
CA THR A 220 13.80 16.12 4.47
C THR A 220 12.30 16.24 4.77
N PHE A 221 11.81 15.56 5.80
CA PHE A 221 10.40 15.61 6.19
C PHE A 221 9.98 17.02 6.62
N ILE A 222 10.79 17.69 7.45
CA ILE A 222 10.54 19.06 7.92
C ILE A 222 10.59 20.06 6.76
N GLU A 223 11.57 19.93 5.86
CA GLU A 223 11.68 20.77 4.66
C GLU A 223 10.41 20.66 3.79
N VAL A 224 10.00 19.44 3.46
CA VAL A 224 8.78 19.20 2.68
C VAL A 224 7.58 19.80 3.39
N TRP A 225 7.41 19.55 4.69
CA TRP A 225 6.32 20.14 5.50
C TRP A 225 6.26 21.67 5.39
N LYS A 226 7.41 22.35 5.50
CA LYS A 226 7.52 23.81 5.40
C LYS A 226 7.19 24.38 4.02
N GLU A 227 7.38 23.60 2.96
CA GLU A 227 7.03 24.00 1.59
C GLU A 227 5.51 24.02 1.32
N GLY A 228 4.68 23.90 2.36
CA GLY A 228 3.23 23.84 2.24
C GLY A 228 2.75 22.42 1.98
N ALA A 229 3.38 21.43 2.63
CA ALA A 229 2.99 20.06 2.39
C ALA A 229 1.54 19.76 2.75
N ARG A 230 1.09 18.67 2.14
CA ARG A 230 -0.28 18.18 2.13
C ARG A 230 -0.76 17.87 3.55
N LYS A 231 -2.07 17.97 3.75
CA LYS A 231 -2.77 17.86 5.05
C LYS A 231 -2.46 16.61 5.91
N LYS A 232 -1.73 15.60 5.42
CA LYS A 232 -1.42 14.36 6.15
C LYS A 232 -0.11 13.75 5.69
N MET A 233 0.98 14.01 6.41
CA MET A 233 2.24 13.27 6.30
C MET A 233 2.53 12.54 7.62
N HIS A 234 3.03 11.32 7.54
CA HIS A 234 3.40 10.50 8.69
C HIS A 234 4.77 9.82 8.44
N MET A 235 5.66 9.84 9.43
CA MET A 235 6.90 9.07 9.40
C MET A 235 7.16 8.44 10.76
N ARG A 236 7.39 7.13 10.78
CA ARG A 236 7.62 6.38 12.01
C ARG A 236 8.77 5.40 11.88
N GLY A 237 9.56 5.27 12.95
CA GLY A 237 10.56 4.21 13.05
C GLY A 237 11.49 4.37 14.25
N PRO A 238 12.42 3.41 14.46
CA PRO A 238 13.45 3.52 15.47
C PRO A 238 14.37 4.70 15.12
N THR A 239 14.97 5.32 16.13
CA THR A 239 15.89 6.45 15.94
C THR A 239 17.02 6.40 16.96
N GLY A 240 18.19 6.91 16.58
CA GLY A 240 19.30 7.20 17.50
C GLY A 240 19.46 8.69 17.79
N ILE A 241 18.51 9.52 17.37
CA ILE A 241 18.61 10.99 17.44
C ILE A 241 18.16 11.46 18.83
N SER A 242 18.97 12.32 19.45
CA SER A 242 18.66 12.90 20.76
C SER A 242 17.53 13.94 20.68
N LEU A 243 16.88 14.21 21.81
CA LEU A 243 15.87 15.26 21.90
C LEU A 243 16.48 16.64 21.57
N GLU A 244 17.69 16.90 22.04
CA GLU A 244 18.43 18.13 21.78
C GLU A 244 18.69 18.34 20.28
N ASP A 245 19.07 17.28 19.57
CA ASP A 245 19.28 17.32 18.12
C ASP A 245 17.97 17.63 17.39
N LEU A 246 16.86 16.99 17.76
CA LEU A 246 15.54 17.26 17.17
C LEU A 246 15.11 18.72 17.35
N ILE A 247 15.26 19.25 18.57
CA ILE A 247 14.97 20.66 18.87
C ILE A 247 15.85 21.58 18.02
N SER A 248 17.11 21.21 17.81
CA SER A 248 18.06 22.02 17.05
C SER A 248 17.74 22.13 15.55
N MET A 249 17.01 21.17 14.97
CA MET A 249 16.74 21.10 13.53
C MET A 249 15.67 22.09 13.04
N ALA A 250 14.76 22.53 13.92
CA ALA A 250 13.59 23.32 13.54
C ALA A 250 13.42 24.62 14.34
N LYS A 251 14.53 25.15 14.88
CA LYS A 251 14.61 26.31 15.80
C LYS A 251 13.71 27.52 15.50
N ALA A 252 13.37 27.79 14.24
CA ALA A 252 12.54 28.95 13.87
C ALA A 252 11.03 28.75 14.12
N ASP A 253 10.56 27.51 14.27
CA ASP A 253 9.12 27.18 14.25
C ASP A 253 8.69 26.36 15.48
N LEU A 254 9.53 26.34 16.53
CA LEU A 254 9.29 25.56 17.73
C LEU A 254 8.16 26.20 18.55
N TYR A 255 7.07 25.46 18.75
CA TYR A 255 5.92 25.93 19.51
C TYR A 255 5.91 25.36 20.94
N TYR A 256 6.21 24.07 21.09
CA TYR A 256 6.18 23.39 22.39
C TYR A 256 7.17 22.23 22.46
N VAL A 257 7.72 21.99 23.65
CA VAL A 257 8.60 20.86 23.95
C VAL A 257 8.17 20.25 25.28
N SER A 258 8.08 18.93 25.31
CA SER A 258 7.98 18.11 26.53
C SER A 258 8.88 16.89 26.42
N GLU A 259 8.95 16.11 27.49
CA GLU A 259 9.64 14.81 27.52
C GLU A 259 9.02 13.78 26.56
N HIS A 260 7.77 13.97 26.13
CA HIS A 260 7.03 12.99 25.33
C HIS A 260 6.86 13.40 23.86
N TYR A 261 6.80 14.70 23.59
CA TYR A 261 6.63 15.20 22.23
C TYR A 261 7.18 16.61 22.04
N ILE A 262 7.51 16.90 20.79
CA ILE A 262 7.81 18.24 20.26
C ILE A 262 6.67 18.65 19.33
N GLN A 263 6.26 19.91 19.39
CA GLN A 263 5.35 20.50 18.42
C GLN A 263 6.04 21.68 17.74
N TRP A 264 6.01 21.67 16.41
CA TRP A 264 6.34 22.82 15.58
C TRP A 264 5.09 23.36 14.91
N ARG A 265 5.09 24.67 14.67
CA ARG A 265 3.99 25.37 14.02
C ARG A 265 4.52 26.29 12.94
N CYS A 266 4.01 26.13 11.73
CA CYS A 266 4.32 26.98 10.60
C CYS A 266 2.98 27.45 10.01
N GLU A 267 2.70 28.75 10.11
CA GLU A 267 1.40 29.33 9.75
C GLU A 267 0.22 28.60 10.46
N ASP A 268 -0.70 28.02 9.69
CA ASP A 268 -1.85 27.25 10.16
C ASP A 268 -1.60 25.74 10.26
N MET A 269 -0.37 25.29 9.97
CA MET A 269 0.00 23.87 10.00
C MET A 269 0.71 23.50 11.30
N ASN A 270 0.42 22.30 11.81
CA ASN A 270 1.10 21.73 12.96
C ASN A 270 1.93 20.51 12.53
N LEU A 271 3.13 20.40 13.10
CA LEU A 271 3.95 19.20 13.03
C LEU A 271 4.21 18.72 14.45
N TRP A 272 3.90 17.45 14.68
CA TRP A 272 4.09 16.79 15.95
C TRP A 272 5.18 15.72 15.81
N CYS A 273 6.11 15.65 16.75
CA CYS A 273 7.05 14.55 16.92
C CYS A 273 6.82 13.91 18.27
N VAL A 274 6.42 12.65 18.30
CA VAL A 274 6.26 11.85 19.53
C VAL A 274 7.47 10.92 19.64
N ILE A 275 8.11 10.89 20.81
CA ILE A 275 9.48 10.33 21.00
C ILE A 275 9.58 9.00 21.80
N PRO A 276 8.57 8.45 22.51
CA PRO A 276 8.80 7.23 23.30
C PRO A 276 9.08 6.01 22.41
N ASP A 277 10.28 5.44 22.57
CA ASP A 277 10.87 4.25 21.92
C ASP A 277 10.99 4.26 20.38
N ASN A 278 10.19 5.06 19.69
CA ASN A 278 10.23 5.31 18.24
C ASN A 278 9.85 6.77 17.98
N ILE A 279 10.49 7.39 16.98
CA ILE A 279 10.00 8.67 16.47
C ILE A 279 8.73 8.43 15.68
N CYS A 280 7.73 9.26 15.93
CA CYS A 280 6.52 9.39 15.13
C CYS A 280 6.32 10.88 14.79
N LEU A 281 6.55 11.23 13.54
CA LEU A 281 6.30 12.55 12.98
C LEU A 281 4.95 12.54 12.27
N PHE A 282 4.06 13.48 12.59
CA PHE A 282 2.80 13.64 11.86
C PHE A 282 2.41 15.11 11.68
N SER A 283 1.88 15.44 10.50
CA SER A 283 1.31 16.74 10.18
C SER A 283 -0.20 16.66 9.96
N GLU A 284 -0.90 17.68 10.44
CA GLU A 284 -2.35 17.90 10.27
C GLU A 284 -2.64 19.20 9.50
#